data_AF-A0A2V6EH89-F1
#
_entry.id   AF-A0A2V6EH89-F1
#
_cell.length_a   1.000
_cell.length_b   1.000
_cell.length_c   1.000
_cell.angle_alpha   90.00
_cell.angle_beta   90.00
_cell.angle_gamma   90.00
#
_symmetry.space_group_name_H-M   'P 1'
#
loop_
_entity.id
_entity.type
_entity.pdbx_description
1 polymer ?
#
loop_
_entity_poly.entity_id
_entity_poly.type
_entity_poly.pdbx_seq_one_letter_code
_entity_poly.pdbx_strand_id
1 'polypeptide(L)' 'SFHLPDMATLRKALAHLKKHKVNIEDPGDEIGPEAPGSKHMGLWFHDPDGYRWELSVQGGK' A
#
# COMPACT_ATOMS: atom_id res chain seq x y z
N SER A 1 3.12 -2.25 -10.04
CA SER A 1 3.19 -1.26 -8.96
C SER A 1 2.61 0.05 -9.47
N PHE A 2 1.91 0.80 -8.62
CA PHE A 2 1.49 2.16 -8.94
C PHE A 2 2.08 3.13 -7.93
N HIS A 3 2.50 4.28 -8.43
CA HIS A 3 3.02 5.35 -7.59
C HIS A 3 1.93 6.36 -7.26
N LEU A 4 1.79 6.64 -5.98
CA LEU A 4 0.89 7.65 -5.46
C LEU A 4 1.66 8.94 -5.14
N PRO A 5 0.99 10.10 -5.27
CA PRO A 5 1.65 11.39 -5.09
C PRO A 5 1.99 11.69 -3.63
N ASP A 6 1.26 11.11 -2.67
CA ASP A 6 1.45 11.38 -1.25
C ASP A 6 0.92 10.24 -0.35
N MET A 7 1.33 10.29 0.93
CA MET A 7 0.89 9.36 1.97
C MET A 7 -0.60 9.46 2.30
N ALA A 8 -1.23 10.61 2.08
CA ALA A 8 -2.66 10.77 2.34
C ALA A 8 -3.50 9.95 1.36
N THR A 9 -3.06 9.88 0.11
CA THR A 9 -3.65 9.09 -0.97
C THR A 9 -3.43 7.60 -0.71
N LEU A 10 -2.23 7.21 -0.25
CA LEU A 10 -1.95 5.82 0.16
C LEU A 10 -2.85 5.36 1.31
N ARG A 11 -3.04 6.20 2.34
CA ARG A 11 -3.96 5.91 3.46
C ARG A 11 -5.43 5.83 3.02
N LYS A 12 -5.86 6.70 2.09
CA LYS A 12 -7.21 6.64 1.51
C LYS A 12 -7.41 5.36 0.70
N ALA A 13 -6.41 4.95 -0.08
CA ALA A 13 -6.44 3.70 -0.81
C ALA A 13 -6.57 2.51 0.14
N LEU A 14 -5.78 2.46 1.22
CA LEU A 14 -5.91 1.43 2.25
C LEU A 14 -7.32 1.37 2.85
N ALA A 15 -7.88 2.52 3.24
CA ALA A 15 -9.23 2.58 3.80
C ALA A 15 -10.28 2.08 2.79
N HIS A 16 -10.11 2.39 1.51
CA HIS A 16 -10.97 1.89 0.44
C HIS A 16 -10.85 0.37 0.29
N LEU A 17 -9.64 -0.17 0.23
CA LEU A 17 -9.39 -1.61 0.13
C LEU A 17 -9.97 -2.38 1.33
N LYS A 18 -9.80 -1.87 2.56
CA LYS A 18 -10.41 -2.44 3.77
C LYS A 18 -11.94 -2.42 3.71
N LYS A 19 -12.54 -1.31 3.26
CA LYS A 19 -14.00 -1.21 3.09
C LYS A 19 -14.53 -2.25 2.09
N HIS A 20 -13.78 -2.52 1.04
CA HIS A 20 -14.11 -3.52 0.02
C HIS A 20 -13.68 -4.95 0.40
N LYS A 21 -13.14 -5.15 1.61
CA LYS A 21 -12.66 -6.46 2.12
C LYS A 21 -11.62 -7.10 1.20
N VAL A 22 -10.80 -6.28 0.56
CA VAL A 22 -9.65 -6.75 -0.22
C VAL A 22 -8.63 -7.36 0.74
N ASN A 23 -7.98 -8.44 0.31
CA ASN A 23 -7.00 -9.15 1.12
C ASN A 23 -5.70 -8.35 1.18
N ILE A 24 -5.40 -7.75 2.34
CA ILE A 24 -4.15 -7.01 2.56
C ILE A 24 -3.07 -8.01 2.99
N GLU A 25 -1.88 -7.91 2.40
CA GLU A 25 -0.80 -8.86 2.63
C GLU A 25 -0.22 -8.75 4.06
N ASP A 26 -0.16 -7.53 4.60
CA ASP A 26 0.35 -7.26 5.95
C ASP A 26 -0.74 -6.62 6.85
N PRO A 27 -1.58 -7.43 7.49
CA PRO A 27 -2.56 -6.96 8.48
C PRO A 27 -1.87 -6.65 9.82
N GLY A 28 -1.08 -5.58 9.85
CA GLY A 28 -0.39 -5.11 11.06
C GLY A 28 0.43 -3.86 10.78
N ASP A 29 1.24 -3.91 9.73
CA ASP A 29 1.99 -2.79 9.19
C ASP A 29 1.55 -2.55 7.73
N GLU A 30 0.25 -2.29 7.55
CA GLU A 30 -0.39 -2.21 6.22
C GLU A 30 0.31 -1.22 5.27
N ILE A 31 0.99 -0.22 5.82
CA ILE A 31 1.88 0.65 5.07
C ILE A 31 3.28 0.53 5.66
N GLY A 32 4.21 0.00 4.89
CA GLY A 32 5.57 -0.27 5.33
C GLY A 32 6.64 0.27 4.36
N PRO A 33 7.88 0.46 4.82
CA PRO A 33 8.98 0.82 3.93
C PRO A 33 9.24 -0.29 2.89
N GLU A 34 9.44 0.09 1.62
CA GLU A 34 9.82 -0.87 0.55
C GLU A 34 11.11 -1.64 0.88
N ALA A 35 11.99 -1.05 1.70
CA ALA A 35 13.21 -1.69 2.21
C ALA A 35 13.64 -1.05 3.55
N PRO A 36 14.41 -1.74 4.41
CA PRO A 36 14.94 -1.17 5.64
C PRO A 36 15.67 0.16 5.39
N GLY A 37 15.19 1.26 5.99
CA GLY A 37 15.75 2.61 5.79
C GLY A 37 15.27 3.35 4.54
N SER A 38 14.38 2.76 3.74
CA SER A 38 13.76 3.42 2.59
C SER A 38 12.77 4.50 3.04
N LYS A 39 12.80 5.65 2.36
CA LYS A 39 11.77 6.69 2.48
C LYS A 39 10.50 6.39 1.69
N HIS A 40 10.52 5.30 0.92
CA HIS A 40 9.39 4.89 0.11
C HIS A 40 8.48 4.00 0.94
N MET A 41 7.22 4.40 1.03
CA MET A 41 6.20 3.66 1.77
C MET A 41 5.29 2.95 0.77
N GLY A 42 5.10 1.65 0.97
CA GLY A 42 4.30 0.78 0.12
C GLY A 42 3.15 0.12 0.88
N LEU A 43 2.14 -0.29 0.14
CA LEU A 43 1.02 -1.14 0.56
C LEU A 43 0.90 -2.28 -0.45
N TRP A 44 0.80 -3.50 0.05
CA TRP A 44 0.65 -4.71 -0.75
C TRP A 44 -0.69 -5.38 -0.45
N PHE A 45 -1.40 -5.77 -1.50
CA PHE A 45 -2.70 -6.43 -1.39
C PHE A 45 -2.93 -7.38 -2.56
N HIS A 46 -3.84 -8.33 -2.35
CA HIS A 46 -4.21 -9.32 -3.35
C HIS A 46 -5.61 -9.01 -3.83
N ASP A 47 -5.79 -8.92 -5.15
CA ASP A 47 -7.12 -8.80 -5.73
C ASP A 47 -7.89 -10.13 -5.63
N PRO A 48 -9.21 -10.15 -5.90
CA PRO A 48 -10.01 -11.37 -5.86
C PRO A 48 -9.54 -12.45 -6.84
N ASP A 49 -8.83 -12.06 -7.89
CA ASP A 49 -8.27 -12.96 -8.91
C ASP A 49 -6.93 -13.58 -8.46
N GLY A 50 -6.37 -13.15 -7.33
CA GLY A 50 -5.16 -13.67 -6.72
C GLY A 50 -3.87 -12.98 -7.15
N TYR A 51 -3.95 -11.87 -7.89
CA TYR A 51 -2.79 -11.06 -8.25
C TYR A 51 -2.39 -10.15 -7.09
N ARG A 52 -1.07 -10.11 -6.85
CA ARG A 52 -0.45 -9.20 -5.88
C ARG A 52 -0.22 -7.84 -6.52
N TRP A 53 -0.83 -6.82 -5.93
CA TRP A 53 -0.69 -5.42 -6.30
C TRP A 53 0.10 -4.67 -5.25
N GLU A 54 0.77 -3.60 -5.70
CA GLU A 54 1.59 -2.71 -4.88
C GLU A 54 1.22 -1.26 -5.19
N LEU A 55 0.93 -0.50 -4.13
CA LEU A 55 0.81 0.96 -4.16
C LEU A 55 1.94 1.54 -3.33
N SER A 56 2.77 2.40 -3.91
CA SER A 56 3.85 3.03 -3.16
C SER A 56 3.95 4.53 -3.38
N VAL A 57 4.48 5.23 -2.38
CA VAL A 57 4.77 6.66 -2.41
C VAL A 57 6.28 6.81 -2.46
N GLN A 58 6.80 7.37 -3.54
CA GLN A 58 8.22 7.64 -3.68
C GLN A 58 8.55 8.97 -3.00
N GLY A 59 9.38 8.91 -1.95
CA GLY A 59 9.94 10.08 -1.31
C GLY A 59 8.98 10.77 -0.35
N GLY A 60 9.07 10.43 0.93
CA GLY A 60 8.61 11.31 2.00
C GLY A 60 9.32 12.66 1.91
N LYS A 61 8.58 13.68 1.47
CA LYS A 61 8.94 15.09 1.62
C LYS A 61 7.88 15.79 2.44
#